data_AF-A0ABC8S211-F1
#
_entry.id   AF-A0ABC8S211-F1
#
_cell.length_a   1.000
_cell.length_b   1.000
_cell.length_c   1.000
_cell.angle_alpha   90.00
_cell.angle_beta   90.00
_cell.angle_gamma   90.00
#
_symmetry.space_group_name_H-M   'P 1'
#
loop_
_entity.id
_entity.type
_entity.pdbx_description
1 polymer ?
#
loop_
_entity_poly.entity_id
_entity_poly.type
_entity_poly.pdbx_seq_one_letter_code
_entity_poly.pdbx_strand_id
1 'polypeptide(L)'
;MDWYARDVAKYESYIDAAFRSSKTNEAYIFMKNEYVLLNYAPGTTNDKVLNGPLLICDGYPSLTSTAFAEHGIDCAFGSHHGDEALIFSSNLCAHINYTPHATNDKIIRGPMTITAMFPFFKGTAFESSVDAAFEATTKYEAYLFKDNQYALINYGSNSRLIAIRLIANGFPRLKNTIFKSGIDAAFASHRTNEAYLFKGDSYALISFAPATLDDYIIDGVKNILPNWPSLRRILPRKNRGLDVHDHAKPDADRDHDEL
;
A
#
# COMPACT_ATOMS: atom_id res chain seq x y z
N MET A 1 15.00 -3.08 -32.56
CA MET A 1 15.51 -3.15 -31.18
C MET A 1 15.43 -1.80 -30.44
N ASP A 2 15.15 -0.67 -31.11
CA ASP A 2 15.10 0.67 -30.47
C ASP A 2 13.71 1.15 -30.00
N TRP A 3 12.63 0.42 -30.32
CA TRP A 3 11.27 0.85 -29.99
C TRP A 3 10.78 0.34 -28.62
N TYR A 4 11.32 -0.78 -28.13
CA TYR A 4 10.95 -1.34 -26.82
C TYR A 4 11.61 -0.61 -25.64
N ALA A 5 12.83 -0.10 -25.80
CA ALA A 5 13.56 0.54 -24.71
C ALA A 5 13.09 1.98 -24.39
N ARG A 6 12.48 2.68 -25.37
CA ARG A 6 12.06 4.08 -25.21
C ARG A 6 10.67 4.24 -24.58
N ASP A 7 9.78 3.25 -24.69
CA ASP A 7 8.42 3.34 -24.13
C ASP A 7 8.32 2.84 -22.68
N VAL A 8 9.20 1.93 -22.24
CA VAL A 8 9.22 1.46 -20.83
C VAL A 8 9.72 2.57 -19.87
N ALA A 9 10.49 3.52 -20.39
CA ALA A 9 11.01 4.69 -19.65
C ALA A 9 9.97 5.79 -19.40
N LYS A 10 8.74 5.66 -19.93
CA LYS A 10 7.67 6.68 -19.83
C LYS A 10 6.52 6.34 -18.87
N TYR A 11 6.55 5.19 -18.20
CA TYR A 11 5.55 4.91 -17.17
C TYR A 11 5.87 5.68 -15.89
N GLU A 12 5.10 6.73 -15.67
CA GLU A 12 5.00 7.43 -14.40
C GLU A 12 4.21 6.56 -13.43
N SER A 13 4.84 6.18 -12.31
CA SER A 13 4.13 5.57 -11.17
C SER A 13 3.86 6.66 -10.14
N TYR A 14 2.65 6.65 -9.58
CA TYR A 14 2.24 7.55 -8.52
C TYR A 14 2.34 6.83 -7.19
N ILE A 15 1.22 6.39 -6.62
CA ILE A 15 1.17 5.70 -5.33
C ILE A 15 0.74 4.26 -5.62
N ASP A 16 1.59 3.31 -5.25
CA ASP A 16 1.36 1.88 -5.49
C ASP A 16 0.75 1.22 -4.25
N ALA A 17 1.01 1.72 -3.04
CA ALA A 17 0.34 1.27 -1.83
C ALA A 17 0.32 2.36 -0.75
N ALA A 18 -0.58 2.22 0.22
CA ALA A 18 -0.59 3.05 1.40
C ALA A 18 -1.16 2.32 2.61
N PHE A 19 -0.77 2.72 3.82
CA PHE A 19 -1.48 2.34 5.03
C PHE A 19 -1.42 3.43 6.09
N ARG A 20 -2.44 3.45 6.95
CA ARG A 20 -2.55 4.35 8.10
C ARG A 20 -1.61 3.90 9.22
N SER A 21 -0.76 4.79 9.71
CA SER A 21 0.06 4.55 10.91
C SER A 21 -0.80 4.54 12.18
N SER A 22 -0.31 3.95 13.26
CA SER A 22 -0.89 4.04 14.60
C SER A 22 -0.71 5.45 15.20
N LYS A 23 0.22 6.23 14.63
CA LYS A 23 0.44 7.63 15.01
C LYS A 23 -0.56 8.53 14.29
N THR A 24 -1.22 9.36 15.08
CA THR A 24 -2.30 10.24 14.62
C THR A 24 -1.91 11.06 13.40
N ASN A 25 -2.74 10.97 12.35
CA ASN A 25 -2.59 11.66 11.07
C ASN A 25 -1.33 11.29 10.27
N GLU A 26 -0.67 10.18 10.62
CA GLU A 26 0.44 9.66 9.84
C GLU A 26 0.00 8.51 8.91
N ALA A 27 0.58 8.47 7.72
CA ALA A 27 0.40 7.39 6.76
C ALA A 27 1.71 7.07 6.05
N TYR A 28 1.92 5.80 5.75
CA TYR A 28 3.01 5.34 4.91
C TYR A 28 2.51 5.24 3.47
N ILE A 29 3.26 5.83 2.54
CA ILE A 29 2.93 5.88 1.12
C ILE A 29 4.09 5.22 0.36
N PHE A 30 3.78 4.19 -0.43
CA PHE A 30 4.75 3.40 -1.18
C PHE A 30 4.68 3.73 -2.66
N MET A 31 5.84 3.75 -3.29
CA MET A 31 6.03 4.03 -4.71
C MET A 31 7.29 3.32 -5.17
N LYS A 32 7.12 2.26 -5.96
CA LYS A 32 8.17 1.32 -6.34
C LYS A 32 8.81 0.71 -5.09
N ASN A 33 10.13 0.63 -5.07
CA ASN A 33 10.93 0.18 -3.95
C ASN A 33 11.20 1.28 -2.90
N GLU A 34 10.49 2.41 -2.95
CA GLU A 34 10.63 3.52 -2.00
C GLU A 34 9.33 3.78 -1.24
N TYR A 35 9.46 4.48 -0.12
CA TYR A 35 8.32 4.95 0.65
C TYR A 35 8.59 6.32 1.29
N VAL A 36 7.51 6.99 1.67
CA VAL A 36 7.54 8.17 2.55
C VAL A 36 6.63 7.93 3.76
N LEU A 37 7.04 8.47 4.91
CA LEU A 37 6.15 8.68 6.05
C LEU A 37 5.61 10.11 5.98
N LEU A 38 4.28 10.24 5.97
CA LEU A 38 3.60 11.50 5.73
C LEU A 38 2.67 11.83 6.91
N ASN A 39 2.73 13.05 7.43
CA ASN A 39 1.60 13.63 8.14
C ASN A 39 0.63 14.19 7.09
N TYR A 40 -0.52 13.57 6.90
CA TYR A 40 -1.44 13.91 5.82
C TYR A 40 -2.47 15.01 6.17
N ALA A 41 -2.41 15.56 7.39
CA ALA A 41 -3.17 16.73 7.83
C ALA A 41 -4.64 16.79 7.34
N PRO A 42 -5.50 15.83 7.74
CA PRO A 42 -6.83 15.64 7.15
C PRO A 42 -7.68 16.91 7.16
N GLY A 43 -8.34 17.18 6.04
CA GLY A 43 -9.18 18.37 5.85
C GLY A 43 -8.41 19.66 5.53
N THR A 44 -7.09 19.58 5.33
CA THR A 44 -6.24 20.72 4.95
C THR A 44 -5.25 20.28 3.86
N THR A 45 -4.51 21.23 3.29
CA THR A 45 -3.36 20.98 2.40
C THR A 45 -2.02 21.25 3.09
N ASN A 46 -1.98 21.11 4.42
CA ASN A 46 -0.78 21.34 5.23
C ASN A 46 -0.02 20.02 5.49
N ASP A 47 -0.14 19.05 4.58
CA ASP A 47 0.56 17.78 4.67
C ASP A 47 2.09 18.00 4.66
N LYS A 48 2.80 17.11 5.36
CA LYS A 48 4.25 17.19 5.52
C LYS A 48 4.86 15.80 5.44
N VAL A 49 5.88 15.66 4.62
CA VAL A 49 6.76 14.49 4.66
C VAL A 49 7.55 14.55 5.96
N LEU A 50 7.38 13.52 6.78
CA LEU A 50 8.08 13.35 8.06
C LEU A 50 9.38 12.58 7.88
N ASN A 51 9.40 11.61 6.96
CA ASN A 51 10.58 10.84 6.61
C ASN A 51 10.53 10.40 5.14
N GLY A 52 11.70 10.27 4.52
CA GLY A 52 11.88 9.84 3.14
C GLY A 52 11.80 10.93 2.06
N PRO A 53 11.81 10.53 0.77
CA PRO A 53 11.71 9.14 0.29
C PRO A 53 12.93 8.30 0.69
N LEU A 54 12.69 7.09 1.18
CA LEU A 54 13.72 6.09 1.51
C LEU A 54 13.42 4.81 0.74
N LEU A 55 14.47 4.03 0.44
CA LEU A 55 14.30 2.64 0.01
C LEU A 55 13.61 1.85 1.12
N ILE A 56 12.79 0.87 0.73
CA ILE A 56 12.09 0.02 1.68
C ILE A 56 13.08 -0.78 2.53
N CYS A 57 14.16 -1.31 1.94
CA CYS A 57 15.19 -2.04 2.70
C CYS A 57 15.89 -1.18 3.77
N ASP A 58 16.10 0.12 3.51
CA ASP A 58 16.73 1.03 4.47
C ASP A 58 15.81 1.38 5.64
N GLY A 59 14.52 1.56 5.36
CA GLY A 59 13.51 1.89 6.37
C GLY A 59 12.96 0.69 7.14
N TYR A 60 12.99 -0.48 6.51
CA TYR A 60 12.48 -1.75 7.02
C TYR A 60 13.55 -2.84 6.90
N PRO A 61 14.60 -2.83 7.74
CA PRO A 61 15.64 -3.85 7.72
C PRO A 61 15.11 -5.30 7.69
N SER A 62 13.96 -5.59 8.32
CA SER A 62 13.38 -6.94 8.30
C SER A 62 12.85 -7.39 6.94
N LEU A 63 12.67 -6.46 6.00
CA LEU A 63 12.23 -6.72 4.62
C LEU A 63 13.41 -6.84 3.63
N THR A 64 14.66 -6.65 4.08
CA THR A 64 15.84 -6.80 3.23
C THR A 64 15.88 -8.18 2.56
N SER A 65 16.22 -8.23 1.28
CA SER A 65 16.25 -9.47 0.48
C SER A 65 14.89 -10.19 0.37
N THR A 66 13.79 -9.43 0.45
CA THR A 66 12.44 -9.92 0.15
C THR A 66 11.86 -9.19 -1.06
N ALA A 67 10.84 -9.77 -1.70
CA ALA A 67 10.13 -9.11 -2.81
C ALA A 67 9.60 -7.71 -2.44
N PHE A 68 9.21 -7.50 -1.17
CA PHE A 68 8.72 -6.21 -0.69
C PHE A 68 9.76 -5.10 -0.80
N ALA A 69 11.04 -5.40 -0.52
CA ALA A 69 12.11 -4.42 -0.62
C ALA A 69 12.67 -4.30 -2.04
N GLU A 70 12.82 -5.41 -2.76
CA GLU A 70 13.44 -5.44 -4.09
C GLU A 70 12.49 -4.93 -5.19
N HIS A 71 11.21 -5.28 -5.11
CA HIS A 71 10.21 -4.97 -6.12
C HIS A 71 9.22 -3.89 -5.67
N GLY A 72 9.15 -3.62 -4.37
CA GLY A 72 8.20 -2.70 -3.78
C GLY A 72 6.99 -3.37 -3.16
N ILE A 73 6.25 -2.57 -2.40
CA ILE A 73 4.96 -2.92 -1.82
C ILE A 73 3.88 -2.34 -2.72
N ASP A 74 3.02 -3.20 -3.28
CA ASP A 74 1.99 -2.86 -4.27
C ASP A 74 0.55 -2.92 -3.73
N CYS A 75 0.40 -3.30 -2.46
CA CYS A 75 -0.81 -3.08 -1.67
C CYS A 75 -0.46 -3.16 -0.19
N ALA A 76 -1.18 -2.41 0.65
CA ALA A 76 -1.05 -2.50 2.09
C ALA A 76 -2.32 -2.06 2.80
N PHE A 77 -2.49 -2.49 4.05
CA PHE A 77 -3.45 -1.90 4.98
C PHE A 77 -2.97 -2.05 6.43
N GLY A 78 -3.35 -1.09 7.27
CA GLY A 78 -3.03 -1.10 8.70
C GLY A 78 -3.91 -2.09 9.47
N SER A 79 -3.47 -2.45 10.67
CA SER A 79 -4.20 -3.30 11.60
C SER A 79 -4.78 -2.48 12.76
N HIS A 80 -5.92 -2.93 13.30
CA HIS A 80 -6.51 -2.44 14.54
C HIS A 80 -5.66 -2.82 15.76
N HIS A 81 -4.59 -3.60 15.56
CA HIS A 81 -3.68 -4.07 16.59
C HIS A 81 -2.33 -3.35 16.51
N GLY A 82 -2.20 -2.25 17.25
CA GLY A 82 -0.92 -1.59 17.48
C GLY A 82 -0.21 -1.14 16.21
N ASP A 83 1.10 -1.39 16.16
CA ASP A 83 2.00 -0.99 15.07
C ASP A 83 2.09 -2.08 13.99
N GLU A 84 0.97 -2.69 13.64
CA GLU A 84 0.92 -3.81 12.69
C GLU A 84 0.26 -3.43 11.36
N ALA A 85 0.74 -4.03 10.28
CA ALA A 85 0.18 -3.85 8.94
C ALA A 85 0.33 -5.12 8.12
N LEU A 86 -0.55 -5.30 7.13
CA LEU A 86 -0.36 -6.30 6.09
C LEU A 86 0.12 -5.61 4.82
N ILE A 87 1.17 -6.18 4.23
CA ILE A 87 1.81 -5.70 3.01
C ILE A 87 1.80 -6.79 1.95
N PHE A 88 1.75 -6.37 0.69
CA PHE A 88 1.66 -7.23 -0.49
C PHE A 88 2.72 -6.82 -1.51
N SER A 89 3.18 -7.81 -2.28
CA SER A 89 4.02 -7.64 -3.46
C SER A 89 3.69 -8.78 -4.41
N SER A 90 2.95 -8.48 -5.48
CA SER A 90 2.37 -9.46 -6.39
C SER A 90 1.55 -10.51 -5.62
N ASN A 91 1.87 -11.79 -5.77
CA ASN A 91 1.16 -12.88 -5.08
C ASN A 91 1.67 -13.14 -3.65
N LEU A 92 2.65 -12.38 -3.14
CA LEU A 92 3.20 -12.53 -1.81
C LEU A 92 2.61 -11.51 -0.84
N CYS A 93 2.48 -11.90 0.41
CA CYS A 93 2.09 -11.01 1.50
C CYS A 93 2.79 -11.35 2.81
N ALA A 94 2.88 -10.35 3.68
CA ALA A 94 3.42 -10.48 5.02
C ALA A 94 2.60 -9.64 6.01
N HIS A 95 2.50 -10.14 7.24
CA HIS A 95 2.04 -9.39 8.39
C HIS A 95 3.26 -8.88 9.14
N ILE A 96 3.38 -7.57 9.30
CA ILE A 96 4.56 -6.91 9.85
C ILE A 96 4.20 -6.10 11.09
N ASN A 97 5.17 -5.92 11.99
CA ASN A 97 5.22 -4.82 12.92
C ASN A 97 6.14 -3.74 12.34
N TYR A 98 5.63 -2.55 12.05
CA TYR A 98 6.37 -1.49 11.35
C TYR A 98 7.09 -0.50 12.28
N THR A 99 6.95 -0.64 13.60
CA THR A 99 7.67 0.16 14.63
C THR A 99 7.87 1.64 14.25
N PRO A 100 6.82 2.48 14.26
CA PRO A 100 6.88 3.84 13.75
C PRO A 100 7.97 4.67 14.44
N HIS A 101 8.74 5.42 13.64
CA HIS A 101 9.89 6.23 14.08
C HIS A 101 11.08 5.42 14.63
N ALA A 102 11.15 4.12 14.34
CA ALA A 102 12.27 3.25 14.66
C ALA A 102 12.55 2.27 13.50
N THR A 103 13.68 1.55 13.55
CA THR A 103 14.15 0.61 12.50
C THR A 103 14.24 -0.83 13.02
N ASN A 104 13.46 -1.17 14.04
CA ASN A 104 13.40 -2.51 14.64
C ASN A 104 12.12 -3.24 14.24
N ASP A 105 11.67 -2.98 13.01
CA ASP A 105 10.53 -3.61 12.36
C ASP A 105 10.74 -5.13 12.26
N LYS A 106 9.64 -5.87 12.17
CA LYS A 106 9.67 -7.33 12.14
C LYS A 106 8.58 -7.89 11.25
N ILE A 107 8.89 -8.95 10.53
CA ILE A 107 7.88 -9.83 9.94
C ILE A 107 7.31 -10.71 11.06
N ILE A 108 6.02 -10.54 11.37
CA ILE A 108 5.27 -11.35 12.34
C ILE A 108 4.88 -12.68 11.71
N ARG A 109 4.45 -12.65 10.44
CA ARG A 109 4.04 -13.83 9.67
C ARG A 109 4.28 -13.63 8.19
N GLY A 110 4.79 -14.65 7.51
CA GLY A 110 5.20 -14.60 6.10
C GLY A 110 6.71 -14.36 5.96
N PRO A 111 7.21 -14.03 4.76
CA PRO A 111 6.47 -13.88 3.50
C PRO A 111 5.82 -15.19 3.06
N MET A 112 4.60 -15.15 2.54
CA MET A 112 3.91 -16.31 1.97
C MET A 112 2.94 -15.89 0.88
N THR A 113 2.41 -16.84 0.10
CA THR A 113 1.41 -16.51 -0.92
C THR A 113 0.13 -15.95 -0.28
N ILE A 114 -0.63 -15.15 -1.02
CA ILE A 114 -1.93 -14.64 -0.59
C ILE A 114 -2.85 -15.79 -0.15
N THR A 115 -2.87 -16.90 -0.90
CA THR A 115 -3.70 -18.07 -0.57
C THR A 115 -3.20 -18.88 0.62
N ALA A 116 -1.92 -18.76 1.02
CA ALA A 116 -1.42 -19.33 2.27
C ALA A 116 -1.81 -18.46 3.48
N MET A 117 -1.82 -17.14 3.33
CA MET A 117 -2.28 -16.21 4.37
C MET A 117 -3.81 -16.24 4.51
N PHE A 118 -4.51 -16.26 3.38
CA PHE A 118 -5.96 -16.15 3.22
C PHE A 118 -6.48 -17.26 2.28
N PRO A 119 -6.67 -18.50 2.79
CA PRO A 119 -7.08 -19.63 1.97
C PRO A 119 -8.37 -19.44 1.18
N PHE A 120 -9.28 -18.59 1.67
CA PHE A 120 -10.54 -18.28 1.00
C PHE A 120 -10.40 -17.47 -0.29
N PHE A 121 -9.21 -16.95 -0.63
CA PHE A 121 -8.96 -16.31 -1.92
C PHE A 121 -8.62 -17.28 -3.04
N LYS A 122 -8.41 -18.56 -2.75
CA LYS A 122 -8.13 -19.57 -3.77
C LYS A 122 -9.26 -19.66 -4.80
N GLY A 123 -8.93 -19.58 -6.08
CA GLY A 123 -9.87 -19.58 -7.20
C GLY A 123 -10.59 -18.24 -7.41
N THR A 124 -10.19 -17.17 -6.71
CA THR A 124 -10.75 -15.82 -6.88
C THR A 124 -9.74 -14.91 -7.60
N ALA A 125 -10.18 -13.73 -8.03
CA ALA A 125 -9.29 -12.73 -8.63
C ALA A 125 -8.16 -12.26 -7.70
N PHE A 126 -8.32 -12.42 -6.39
CA PHE A 126 -7.36 -11.99 -5.37
C PHE A 126 -6.25 -13.02 -5.11
N GLU A 127 -6.27 -14.19 -5.74
CA GLU A 127 -5.24 -15.22 -5.54
C GLU A 127 -3.85 -14.77 -6.00
N SER A 128 -3.78 -13.98 -7.07
CA SER A 128 -2.52 -13.59 -7.71
C SER A 128 -1.99 -12.23 -7.29
N SER A 129 -2.85 -11.31 -6.87
CA SER A 129 -2.47 -9.97 -6.40
C SER A 129 -3.63 -9.25 -5.74
N VAL A 130 -3.34 -8.11 -5.11
CA VAL A 130 -4.32 -7.14 -4.60
C VAL A 130 -3.84 -5.76 -5.05
N ASP A 131 -4.72 -4.95 -5.62
CA ASP A 131 -4.34 -3.63 -6.17
C ASP A 131 -4.35 -2.54 -5.09
N ALA A 132 -5.25 -2.62 -4.12
CA ALA A 132 -5.31 -1.66 -3.01
C ALA A 132 -6.04 -2.26 -1.82
N ALA A 133 -5.83 -1.72 -0.62
CA ALA A 133 -6.62 -2.10 0.54
C ALA A 133 -6.75 -0.97 1.55
N PHE A 134 -7.80 -1.01 2.36
CA PHE A 134 -7.89 -0.19 3.56
C PHE A 134 -8.67 -0.89 4.67
N GLU A 135 -8.35 -0.52 5.91
CA GLU A 135 -9.01 -1.03 7.09
C GLU A 135 -10.40 -0.41 7.29
N ALA A 136 -11.41 -1.25 7.51
CA ALA A 136 -12.75 -0.80 7.88
C ALA A 136 -12.76 -0.30 9.33
N THR A 137 -13.73 0.51 9.70
CA THR A 137 -13.94 0.89 11.11
C THR A 137 -14.41 -0.28 11.97
N THR A 138 -15.05 -1.28 11.38
CA THR A 138 -15.32 -2.55 12.06
C THR A 138 -14.02 -3.26 12.38
N LYS A 139 -13.86 -3.69 13.64
CA LYS A 139 -12.63 -4.31 14.12
C LYS A 139 -12.26 -5.55 13.30
N TYR A 140 -11.01 -5.60 12.88
CA TYR A 140 -10.41 -6.64 12.05
C TYR A 140 -11.05 -6.84 10.68
N GLU A 141 -11.82 -5.87 10.17
CA GLU A 141 -12.32 -5.92 8.80
C GLU A 141 -11.49 -5.02 7.88
N ALA A 142 -11.33 -5.45 6.63
CA ALA A 142 -10.63 -4.69 5.60
C ALA A 142 -11.29 -4.86 4.23
N TYR A 143 -11.27 -3.79 3.45
CA TYR A 143 -11.64 -3.79 2.03
C TYR A 143 -10.38 -3.97 1.20
N LEU A 144 -10.36 -4.99 0.34
CA LEU A 144 -9.28 -5.27 -0.59
C LEU A 144 -9.83 -5.12 -2.01
N PHE A 145 -9.11 -4.49 -2.91
CA PHE A 145 -9.55 -4.18 -4.28
C PHE A 145 -8.70 -4.94 -5.29
N LYS A 146 -9.35 -5.46 -6.33
CA LYS A 146 -8.71 -6.08 -7.48
C LYS A 146 -9.56 -5.82 -8.71
N ASP A 147 -8.98 -5.16 -9.70
CA ASP A 147 -9.67 -4.71 -10.91
C ASP A 147 -10.96 -3.97 -10.52
N ASN A 148 -12.11 -4.34 -11.11
CA ASN A 148 -13.40 -3.74 -10.77
C ASN A 148 -14.12 -4.38 -9.57
N GLN A 149 -13.44 -5.24 -8.81
CA GLN A 149 -13.99 -5.96 -7.66
C GLN A 149 -13.37 -5.49 -6.34
N TYR A 150 -14.10 -5.70 -5.26
CA TYR A 150 -13.56 -5.65 -3.91
C TYR A 150 -13.97 -6.87 -3.11
N ALA A 151 -13.11 -7.27 -2.18
CA ALA A 151 -13.39 -8.21 -1.12
C ALA A 151 -13.51 -7.47 0.21
N LEU A 152 -14.53 -7.80 1.01
CA LEU A 152 -14.57 -7.49 2.44
C LEU A 152 -14.16 -8.75 3.19
N ILE A 153 -13.14 -8.65 4.04
CA ILE A 153 -12.62 -9.77 4.83
C ILE A 153 -12.67 -9.44 6.31
N ASN A 154 -12.65 -10.48 7.14
CA ASN A 154 -12.14 -10.37 8.50
C ASN A 154 -10.73 -10.97 8.53
N TYR A 155 -9.74 -10.23 9.02
CA TYR A 155 -8.33 -10.64 9.09
C TYR A 155 -7.87 -11.02 10.52
N GLY A 156 -8.80 -11.09 11.48
CA GLY A 156 -8.51 -11.52 12.85
C GLY A 156 -8.25 -13.03 12.97
N SER A 157 -8.26 -13.55 14.20
CA SER A 157 -7.98 -14.97 14.47
C SER A 157 -8.93 -15.94 13.74
N ASN A 158 -10.17 -15.53 13.50
CA ASN A 158 -11.13 -16.26 12.68
C ASN A 158 -11.20 -15.66 11.27
N SER A 159 -10.06 -15.69 10.57
CA SER A 159 -9.90 -15.09 9.25
C SER A 159 -10.89 -15.68 8.25
N ARG A 160 -11.69 -14.83 7.60
CA ARG A 160 -12.75 -15.27 6.68
C ARG A 160 -13.07 -14.23 5.61
N LEU A 161 -13.56 -14.72 4.48
CA LEU A 161 -14.21 -13.90 3.46
C LEU A 161 -15.62 -13.53 3.91
N ILE A 162 -15.95 -12.23 3.87
CA ILE A 162 -17.30 -11.73 4.15
C ILE A 162 -18.07 -11.54 2.84
N ALA A 163 -17.46 -10.90 1.84
CA ALA A 163 -18.09 -10.70 0.53
C ALA A 163 -17.05 -10.47 -0.57
N ILE A 164 -17.40 -10.80 -1.82
CA ILE A 164 -16.77 -10.28 -3.04
C ILE A 164 -17.87 -9.65 -3.89
N ARG A 165 -17.67 -8.39 -4.31
CA ARG A 165 -18.64 -7.64 -5.12
C ARG A 165 -17.92 -6.71 -6.10
N LEU A 166 -18.65 -6.24 -7.11
CA LEU A 166 -18.18 -5.13 -7.93
C LEU A 166 -18.07 -3.85 -7.08
N ILE A 167 -17.04 -3.05 -7.32
CA ILE A 167 -16.86 -1.74 -6.67
C ILE A 167 -18.11 -0.88 -6.87
N ALA A 168 -18.64 -0.82 -8.09
CA ALA A 168 -19.84 -0.05 -8.42
C ALA A 168 -21.11 -0.46 -7.65
N ASN A 169 -21.14 -1.67 -7.06
CA ASN A 169 -22.27 -2.17 -6.29
C ASN A 169 -22.09 -1.94 -4.79
N GLY A 170 -20.86 -2.01 -4.27
CA GLY A 170 -20.57 -1.75 -2.86
C GLY A 170 -20.34 -0.28 -2.53
N PHE A 171 -19.92 0.50 -3.53
CA PHE A 171 -19.65 1.93 -3.43
C PHE A 171 -20.34 2.67 -4.60
N PRO A 172 -21.68 2.84 -4.57
CA PRO A 172 -22.42 3.37 -5.72
C PRO A 172 -21.96 4.76 -6.16
N ARG A 173 -21.35 5.56 -5.28
CA ARG A 173 -20.82 6.88 -5.63
C ARG A 173 -19.54 6.82 -6.47
N LEU A 174 -18.85 5.68 -6.48
CA LEU A 174 -17.69 5.45 -7.36
C LEU A 174 -18.10 5.05 -8.79
N LYS A 175 -19.37 4.69 -9.03
CA LYS A 175 -19.86 4.15 -10.32
C LYS A 175 -19.58 5.05 -11.53
N ASN A 176 -19.59 6.36 -11.36
CA ASN A 176 -19.37 7.33 -12.45
C ASN A 176 -18.01 8.02 -12.34
N THR A 177 -17.03 7.33 -11.76
CA THR A 177 -15.67 7.85 -11.55
C THR A 177 -14.63 6.91 -12.14
N ILE A 178 -13.38 7.37 -12.18
CA ILE A 178 -12.23 6.56 -12.57
C ILE A 178 -12.01 5.32 -11.67
N PHE A 179 -12.55 5.34 -10.43
CA PHE A 179 -12.39 4.26 -9.45
C PHE A 179 -13.33 3.07 -9.70
N LYS A 180 -14.33 3.19 -10.59
CA LYS A 180 -15.25 2.09 -10.94
C LYS A 180 -14.49 0.84 -11.42
N SER A 181 -13.41 1.03 -12.15
CA SER A 181 -12.64 -0.04 -12.80
C SER A 181 -11.38 -0.43 -12.01
N GLY A 182 -11.22 0.05 -10.79
CA GLY A 182 -10.13 -0.31 -9.89
C GLY A 182 -9.45 0.87 -9.22
N ILE A 183 -8.64 0.55 -8.24
CA ILE A 183 -8.00 1.49 -7.30
C ILE A 183 -6.55 1.07 -7.20
N ASP A 184 -5.63 2.02 -7.33
CA ASP A 184 -4.19 1.74 -7.41
C ASP A 184 -3.54 1.76 -6.02
N ALA A 185 -4.11 2.51 -5.07
CA ALA A 185 -3.75 2.44 -3.65
C ALA A 185 -4.89 2.98 -2.79
N ALA A 186 -4.94 2.60 -1.51
CA ALA A 186 -5.89 3.15 -0.56
C ALA A 186 -5.34 3.16 0.86
N PHE A 187 -5.89 4.01 1.74
CA PHE A 187 -5.73 3.85 3.18
C PHE A 187 -6.89 4.50 3.95
N ALA A 188 -7.17 4.00 5.15
CA ALA A 188 -8.19 4.56 6.03
C ALA A 188 -7.67 5.84 6.71
N SER A 189 -8.51 6.87 6.84
CA SER A 189 -8.18 8.05 7.63
C SER A 189 -8.25 7.72 9.13
N HIS A 190 -7.58 8.52 9.95
CA HIS A 190 -7.81 8.64 11.38
C HIS A 190 -9.19 9.25 11.70
N ARG A 191 -9.80 9.96 10.75
CA ARG A 191 -11.21 10.36 10.86
C ARG A 191 -12.09 9.13 10.63
N THR A 192 -13.10 8.98 11.48
CA THR A 192 -14.01 7.83 11.45
C THR A 192 -14.69 7.72 10.09
N ASN A 193 -14.75 6.50 9.55
CA ASN A 193 -15.43 6.18 8.30
C ASN A 193 -14.92 6.96 7.08
N GLU A 194 -13.68 7.47 7.12
CA GLU A 194 -13.07 8.13 5.97
C GLU A 194 -11.94 7.27 5.39
N ALA A 195 -11.80 7.24 4.07
CA ALA A 195 -10.68 6.57 3.39
C ALA A 195 -10.25 7.36 2.16
N TYR A 196 -8.97 7.31 1.84
CA TYR A 196 -8.40 7.88 0.63
C TYR A 196 -8.21 6.77 -0.40
N LEU A 197 -8.66 7.00 -1.63
CA LEU A 197 -8.51 6.12 -2.78
C LEU A 197 -7.66 6.84 -3.83
N PHE A 198 -6.64 6.18 -4.37
CA PHE A 198 -5.73 6.74 -5.36
C PHE A 198 -5.84 5.99 -6.68
N LYS A 199 -5.75 6.73 -7.80
CA LYS A 199 -5.69 6.18 -9.14
C LYS A 199 -4.96 7.14 -10.07
N GLY A 200 -3.82 6.71 -10.61
CA GLY A 200 -2.93 7.57 -11.39
C GLY A 200 -2.58 8.85 -10.63
N ASP A 201 -2.79 10.00 -11.26
CA ASP A 201 -2.52 11.32 -10.69
C ASP A 201 -3.67 11.89 -9.82
N SER A 202 -4.70 11.09 -9.59
CA SER A 202 -5.97 11.49 -8.98
C SER A 202 -6.26 10.73 -7.69
N TYR A 203 -7.02 11.33 -6.79
CA TYR A 203 -7.50 10.71 -5.57
C TYR A 203 -8.94 11.11 -5.24
N ALA A 204 -9.61 10.30 -4.42
CA ALA A 204 -10.88 10.60 -3.80
C ALA A 204 -10.77 10.39 -2.28
N LEU A 205 -11.30 11.33 -1.51
CA LEU A 205 -11.61 11.10 -0.10
C LEU A 205 -13.06 10.63 -0.04
N ILE A 206 -13.31 9.45 0.51
CA ILE A 206 -14.66 8.91 0.68
C ILE A 206 -15.03 8.91 2.15
N SER A 207 -16.30 9.15 2.44
CA SER A 207 -16.94 8.62 3.64
C SER A 207 -17.55 7.27 3.27
N PHE A 208 -17.05 6.18 3.86
CA PHE A 208 -17.58 4.84 3.62
C PHE A 208 -18.54 4.44 4.73
N ALA A 209 -19.60 3.71 4.38
CA ALA A 209 -20.65 3.35 5.32
C ALA A 209 -20.71 1.81 5.47
N PRO A 210 -20.04 1.23 6.48
CA PRO A 210 -20.09 -0.22 6.70
C PRO A 210 -21.52 -0.73 6.76
N ALA A 211 -21.79 -1.87 6.13
CA ALA A 211 -23.09 -2.53 6.05
C ALA A 211 -24.22 -1.78 5.31
N THR A 212 -23.99 -0.58 4.79
CA THR A 212 -24.97 0.19 4.00
C THR A 212 -24.39 0.63 2.66
N LEU A 213 -25.17 1.36 1.84
CA LEU A 213 -24.74 1.91 0.54
C LEU A 213 -24.72 3.45 0.55
N ASP A 214 -24.65 4.04 1.74
CA ASP A 214 -24.70 5.49 1.96
C ASP A 214 -23.31 6.15 1.88
N ASP A 215 -22.34 5.49 1.23
CA ASP A 215 -21.03 6.09 0.98
C ASP A 215 -21.14 7.34 0.10
N TYR A 216 -20.19 8.26 0.28
CA TYR A 216 -20.07 9.43 -0.58
C TYR A 216 -18.65 9.93 -0.73
N ILE A 217 -18.39 10.61 -1.85
CA ILE A 217 -17.10 11.27 -2.11
C ILE A 217 -17.15 12.67 -1.49
N ILE A 218 -16.22 12.94 -0.58
CA ILE A 218 -16.03 14.23 0.06
C ILE A 218 -15.29 15.15 -0.93
N ASP A 219 -15.95 16.24 -1.33
CA ASP A 219 -15.44 17.26 -2.25
C ASP A 219 -15.00 16.75 -3.65
N GLY A 220 -15.54 15.61 -4.09
CA GLY A 220 -15.28 15.06 -5.43
C GLY A 220 -13.86 14.47 -5.63
N VAL A 221 -13.59 14.05 -6.86
CA VAL A 221 -12.28 13.54 -7.27
C VAL A 221 -11.36 14.72 -7.55
N LYS A 222 -10.12 14.66 -7.03
CA LYS A 222 -9.14 15.75 -7.13
C LYS A 222 -7.78 15.21 -7.57
N ASN A 223 -6.96 16.07 -8.16
CA ASN A 223 -5.56 15.72 -8.45
C ASN A 223 -4.74 15.66 -7.15
N ILE A 224 -3.80 14.72 -7.09
CA ILE A 224 -2.92 14.51 -5.92
C ILE A 224 -2.07 15.77 -5.69
N LEU A 225 -1.27 16.18 -6.68
CA LEU A 225 -0.22 17.20 -6.48
C LEU A 225 -0.73 18.56 -5.97
N PRO A 226 -1.88 19.11 -6.43
CA PRO A 226 -2.40 20.36 -5.88
C PRO A 226 -2.83 20.27 -4.43
N ASN A 227 -3.33 19.11 -3.99
CA ASN A 227 -3.95 18.89 -2.68
C ASN A 227 -3.03 18.20 -1.66
N TRP A 228 -1.92 17.63 -2.12
CA TRP A 228 -0.86 17.02 -1.34
C TRP A 228 0.48 17.71 -1.68
N PRO A 229 0.61 19.02 -1.42
CA PRO A 229 1.76 19.82 -1.84
C PRO A 229 3.11 19.26 -1.43
N SER A 230 3.22 18.51 -0.32
CA SER A 230 4.50 17.94 0.10
C SER A 230 5.00 16.84 -0.85
N LEU A 231 4.10 16.18 -1.60
CA LEU A 231 4.45 15.13 -2.55
C LEU A 231 4.86 15.67 -3.94
N ARG A 232 4.71 16.97 -4.22
CA ARG A 232 5.02 17.58 -5.53
C ARG A 232 6.45 17.38 -6.01
N ARG A 233 7.40 17.24 -5.08
CA ARG A 233 8.83 17.05 -5.40
C ARG A 233 9.22 15.58 -5.42
N ILE A 234 8.29 14.69 -5.13
CA ILE A 234 8.50 13.24 -4.99
C ILE A 234 7.79 12.49 -6.12
N LEU A 235 6.57 12.91 -6.45
CA LEU A 235 5.72 12.31 -7.47
C LEU A 235 5.68 13.13 -8.77
N PRO A 236 5.54 12.47 -9.94
CA PRO A 236 5.56 11.02 -10.13
C PRO A 236 6.96 10.40 -10.06
N ARG A 237 7.05 9.10 -9.70
CA ARG A 237 8.30 8.34 -9.79
C ARG A 237 8.50 7.83 -11.21
N LYS A 238 9.59 8.25 -11.86
CA LYS A 238 9.99 7.74 -13.18
C LYS A 238 10.66 6.38 -13.07
N ASN A 239 10.42 5.48 -14.03
CA ASN A 239 11.14 4.19 -14.09
C ASN A 239 12.61 4.48 -14.38
N ARG A 240 13.43 4.53 -13.34
CA ARG A 240 14.87 4.33 -13.45
C ARG A 240 15.03 2.82 -13.49
N GLY A 241 15.57 2.25 -14.57
CA GLY A 241 15.75 0.80 -14.69
C GLY A 241 16.46 0.23 -13.46
N LEU A 242 16.20 -1.04 -13.14
CA LEU A 242 16.74 -1.81 -12.00
C LEU A 242 17.95 -1.15 -11.32
N ASP A 243 17.72 -0.43 -10.22
CA ASP A 243 18.81 -0.02 -9.33
C ASP A 243 19.32 -1.30 -8.66
N VAL A 244 20.42 -1.84 -9.21
CA VAL A 244 21.13 -2.97 -8.63
C VAL A 244 21.83 -2.43 -7.37
N HIS A 245 21.17 -2.58 -6.22
CA HIS A 245 21.81 -2.34 -4.94
C HIS A 245 22.70 -3.54 -4.61
N ASP A 246 24.01 -3.37 -4.77
CA ASP A 246 24.99 -4.34 -4.30
C ASP A 246 24.96 -4.39 -2.77
N HIS A 247 24.20 -5.35 -2.23
CA HIS A 247 24.34 -5.77 -0.84
C HIS A 247 25.60 -6.65 -0.68
N ALA A 248 26.77 -6.07 -0.96
CA ALA A 248 28.03 -6.68 -0.58
C ALA A 248 28.16 -6.60 0.95
N LYS A 249 27.85 -7.69 1.65
CA LYS A 249 28.33 -7.90 3.01
C LYS A 249 29.87 -7.86 2.97
N PRO A 250 30.55 -7.17 3.90
CA PRO A 250 32.00 -7.32 4.02
C PRO A 250 32.29 -8.78 4.33
N ASP A 251 33.10 -9.43 3.49
CA ASP A 251 33.70 -10.73 3.82
C ASP A 251 34.45 -10.58 5.15
N ALA A 252 34.05 -11.35 6.15
CA ALA A 252 34.83 -11.52 7.37
C ALA A 252 36.03 -12.41 7.06
N ASP A 253 37.22 -11.86 7.23
CA ASP A 253 38.52 -12.50 7.44
C ASP A 253 38.72 -13.90 6.83
N ARG A 254 39.31 -13.92 5.62
CA ARG A 254 40.27 -14.97 5.29
C ARG A 254 41.62 -14.55 5.85
N ASP A 255 41.82 -14.86 7.13
CA ASP A 255 43.16 -14.88 7.68
C ASP A 255 44.01 -15.90 6.91
N HIS A 256 45.12 -15.39 6.41
CA HIS A 256 46.22 -16.11 5.82
C HIS A 256 46.85 -17.02 6.88
N ASP A 257 46.84 -18.33 6.65
CA ASP A 257 47.85 -19.23 7.19
C ASP A 257 48.62 -19.87 6.03
N GLU A 258 49.72 -19.22 5.65
CA GLU A 258 50.86 -19.88 5.01
C GLU A 258 51.96 -20.07 6.06
N LEU A 259 52.12 -21.30 6.57
CA LEU A 259 53.36 -22.08 6.72
C LEU A 259 53.17 -23.29 7.66
#